data_AF-A0A0S7F3R7-F1
#
_entry.id   AF-A0A0S7F3R7-F1
#
_cell.length_a   1.000
_cell.length_b   1.000
_cell.length_c   1.000
_cell.angle_alpha   90.00
_cell.angle_beta   90.00
_cell.angle_gamma   90.00
#
_symmetry.space_group_name_H-M   'P 1'
#
loop_
_entity.id
_entity.type
_entity.pdbx_description
1 polymer ?
#
loop_
_entity_poly.entity_id
_entity_poly.type
_entity_poly.pdbx_seq_one_letter_code
_entity_poly.pdbx_strand_id
1 'polypeptide(L)'
;MPPKNAKPVQQPTKTAPQVNVANVAHAAIVAHASTAAPINLDEAQDAPTNRDILGAISLLKEDMNKHSADMLKAIKDIKGDIQSLTERTGETEARISQAEDDVISLQGRVKSLEKTVEVLSDRVAEQEDRSRRSNLRLVGLPEKSEGSDLCGFLEKWFRETLGEDFTSSRCVERAHRIGPLTSNPAAPRVV
;
A
#
# COMPACT_ATOMS: atom_id res chain seq x y z
N MET A 1 1.49 -23.45 2.49
CA MET A 1 0.78 -22.59 3.47
C MET A 1 0.59 -21.21 2.85
N PRO A 2 -0.64 -20.69 2.71
CA PRO A 2 -0.91 -19.32 2.26
C PRO A 2 -1.16 -18.38 3.45
N PRO A 3 -0.95 -17.05 3.32
CA PRO A 3 -1.55 -16.09 4.24
C PRO A 3 -2.91 -15.62 3.70
N LYS A 4 -3.97 -15.78 4.49
CA LYS A 4 -5.28 -15.14 4.30
C LYS A 4 -5.49 -14.16 5.44
N ASN A 5 -5.50 -12.86 5.14
CA ASN A 5 -6.03 -11.83 6.04
C ASN A 5 -6.93 -10.90 5.23
N ALA A 6 -8.19 -11.27 5.11
CA ALA A 6 -9.29 -10.38 4.72
C ALA A 6 -9.98 -9.91 6.00
N LYS A 7 -10.07 -8.59 6.22
CA LYS A 7 -10.88 -8.01 7.30
C LYS A 7 -12.37 -8.12 6.95
N PRO A 8 -13.27 -8.48 7.89
CA PRO A 8 -14.70 -8.55 7.60
C PRO A 8 -15.36 -7.17 7.68
N VAL A 9 -16.24 -6.91 6.71
CA VAL A 9 -17.19 -5.79 6.63
C VAL A 9 -18.25 -5.92 7.74
N GLN A 10 -18.45 -4.85 8.51
CA GLN A 10 -19.54 -4.77 9.51
C GLN A 10 -20.84 -4.34 8.82
N GLN A 11 -21.92 -5.10 9.07
CA GLN A 11 -23.30 -4.72 8.74
C GLN A 11 -23.94 -3.95 9.91
N PRO A 12 -24.86 -2.99 9.65
CA PRO A 12 -25.53 -2.23 10.70
C PRO A 12 -26.66 -3.04 11.37
N THR A 13 -26.60 -3.17 12.69
CA THR A 13 -27.62 -3.77 13.55
C THR A 13 -28.82 -2.82 13.77
N LYS A 14 -30.03 -3.33 13.56
CA LYS A 14 -31.30 -2.66 13.93
C LYS A 14 -31.50 -2.73 15.45
N THR A 15 -31.71 -1.58 16.09
CA THR A 15 -32.08 -1.49 17.52
C THR A 15 -33.47 -0.85 17.64
N ALA A 16 -34.44 -1.58 18.18
CA ALA A 16 -35.75 -1.05 18.58
C ALA A 16 -35.69 -0.57 20.05
N PRO A 17 -36.47 0.45 20.46
CA PRO A 17 -36.46 0.91 21.85
C PRO A 17 -37.39 0.06 22.73
N GLN A 18 -36.85 -0.44 23.84
CA GLN A 18 -37.62 -1.05 24.94
C GLN A 18 -38.08 0.03 25.93
N VAL A 19 -39.37 0.01 26.30
CA VAL A 19 -39.94 0.86 27.35
C VAL A 19 -39.77 0.15 28.69
N ASN A 20 -39.11 0.81 29.64
CA ASN A 20 -38.81 0.29 30.97
C ASN A 20 -39.86 0.80 31.97
N VAL A 21 -40.63 -0.10 32.59
CA VAL A 21 -41.63 0.23 33.61
C VAL A 21 -41.03 -0.10 34.98
N ALA A 22 -40.61 0.93 35.72
CA ALA A 22 -40.10 0.79 37.08
C ALA A 22 -41.25 0.88 38.09
N ASN A 23 -41.38 -0.22 38.84
CA ASN A 23 -42.30 -0.49 39.92
C ASN A 23 -41.78 0.16 41.23
N VAL A 24 -42.62 0.83 42.02
CA VAL A 24 -42.30 1.19 43.42
C VAL A 24 -43.50 0.85 44.30
N ALA A 25 -43.19 0.20 45.42
CA ALA A 25 -44.10 -0.55 46.28
C ALA A 25 -44.67 0.25 47.47
N HIS A 26 -45.89 -0.15 47.86
CA HIS A 26 -46.45 -0.40 49.21
C HIS A 26 -46.35 0.65 50.34
N ALA A 27 -47.55 1.07 50.80
CA ALA A 27 -48.08 1.11 52.20
C ALA A 27 -49.24 2.13 52.21
N ALA A 28 -50.41 2.00 52.85
CA ALA A 28 -50.92 1.12 53.89
C ALA A 28 -52.47 1.10 53.78
N ILE A 29 -53.11 0.01 54.20
CA ILE A 29 -54.57 -0.14 54.32
C ILE A 29 -54.97 0.21 55.75
N VAL A 30 -55.79 1.24 55.93
CA VAL A 30 -56.64 1.39 57.13
C VAL A 30 -58.03 1.81 56.67
N ALA A 31 -58.99 0.93 56.88
CA ALA A 31 -60.41 1.17 56.68
C ALA A 31 -60.98 1.98 57.84
N HIS A 32 -61.78 3.02 57.57
CA HIS A 32 -63.04 3.25 58.29
C HIS A 32 -63.94 4.32 57.63
N ALA A 33 -65.23 3.96 57.59
CA ALA A 33 -66.43 4.80 57.66
C ALA A 33 -66.78 5.77 56.51
N SER A 34 -67.75 5.32 55.71
CA SER A 34 -68.97 6.04 55.32
C SER A 34 -69.10 7.49 55.79
N THR A 35 -69.08 8.43 54.85
CA THR A 35 -69.89 9.65 54.93
C THR A 35 -70.30 10.04 53.51
N ALA A 36 -71.60 9.99 53.26
CA ALA A 36 -72.23 10.42 52.03
C ALA A 36 -72.11 11.95 51.88
N ALA A 37 -71.57 12.40 50.76
CA ALA A 37 -71.69 13.77 50.25
C ALA A 37 -71.78 13.70 48.71
N PRO A 38 -72.51 14.62 48.07
CA PRO A 38 -73.35 14.32 46.92
C PRO A 38 -72.57 14.15 45.61
N ILE A 39 -73.11 13.27 44.77
CA ILE A 39 -72.81 13.14 43.35
C ILE A 39 -73.04 14.51 42.70
N ASN A 40 -71.97 15.19 42.32
CA ASN A 40 -72.05 16.29 41.37
C ASN A 40 -72.26 15.68 39.99
N LEU A 41 -73.53 15.61 39.57
CA LEU A 41 -73.92 15.37 38.19
C LEU A 41 -73.70 16.67 37.40
N ASP A 42 -72.46 16.96 37.01
CA ASP A 42 -72.17 17.82 35.87
C ASP A 42 -70.74 17.58 35.33
N GLU A 43 -70.52 16.39 34.78
CA GLU A 43 -69.55 16.24 33.69
C GLU A 43 -70.37 15.93 32.44
N ALA A 44 -70.96 16.98 31.87
CA ALA A 44 -71.24 16.96 30.44
C ALA A 44 -69.90 16.65 29.75
N GLN A 45 -69.74 15.41 29.28
CA GLN A 45 -68.70 15.10 28.30
C GLN A 45 -69.00 15.99 27.10
N ASP A 46 -68.24 17.08 26.98
CA ASP A 46 -68.34 18.03 25.89
C ASP A 46 -67.91 17.29 24.62
N ALA A 47 -68.89 16.72 23.91
CA ALA A 47 -68.64 16.04 22.65
C ALA A 47 -68.03 17.09 21.70
N PRO A 48 -66.88 16.81 21.06
CA PRO A 48 -66.19 17.79 20.24
C PRO A 48 -67.16 18.35 19.20
N THR A 49 -67.31 19.67 19.19
CA THR A 49 -68.26 20.28 18.28
C THR A 49 -67.76 20.14 16.85
N ASN A 50 -68.66 20.18 15.86
CA ASN A 50 -68.26 20.16 14.43
C ASN A 50 -67.20 21.22 14.10
N ARG A 51 -67.17 22.34 14.85
CA ARG A 51 -66.16 23.39 14.72
C ARG A 51 -64.77 22.91 15.14
N ASP A 52 -64.66 22.16 16.23
CA ASP A 52 -63.39 21.62 16.73
C ASP A 52 -62.85 20.56 15.77
N ILE A 53 -63.73 19.73 15.22
CA ILE A 53 -63.40 18.73 14.19
C ILE A 53 -62.87 19.43 12.93
N LEU A 54 -63.56 20.47 12.43
CA LEU A 54 -63.10 21.24 11.26
C LEU A 54 -61.78 21.98 11.51
N GLY A 55 -61.57 22.47 12.74
CA GLY A 55 -60.31 23.05 13.18
C GLY A 55 -59.17 22.04 13.13
N ALA A 56 -59.36 20.85 13.69
CA ALA A 56 -58.38 19.76 13.67
C ALA A 56 -58.05 19.29 12.25
N ILE A 57 -59.06 19.18 11.36
CA ILE A 57 -58.84 18.84 9.94
C ILE A 57 -58.01 19.92 9.25
N SER A 58 -58.27 21.20 9.54
CA SER A 58 -57.52 22.32 8.97
C SER A 58 -56.06 22.32 9.43
N LEU A 59 -55.82 22.05 10.73
CA LEU A 59 -54.47 21.91 11.28
C LEU A 59 -53.73 20.71 10.68
N LEU A 60 -54.40 19.55 10.56
CA LEU A 60 -53.81 18.36 9.94
C LEU A 60 -53.45 18.62 8.47
N LYS A 61 -54.31 19.33 7.74
CA LYS A 61 -54.03 19.73 6.35
C LYS A 61 -52.77 20.60 6.27
N GLU A 62 -52.62 21.56 7.18
CA GLU A 62 -51.45 22.43 7.23
C GLU A 62 -50.17 21.63 7.56
N ASP A 63 -50.23 20.74 8.55
CA ASP A 63 -49.11 19.89 8.94
C ASP A 63 -48.70 18.91 7.82
N MET A 64 -49.66 18.27 7.15
CA MET A 64 -49.41 17.40 6.00
C MET A 64 -48.78 18.15 4.82
N ASN A 65 -49.22 19.39 4.56
CA ASN A 65 -48.63 20.22 3.51
C ASN A 65 -47.19 20.60 3.85
N LYS A 66 -46.94 20.96 5.12
CA LYS A 66 -45.59 21.26 5.61
C LYS A 66 -44.68 20.04 5.50
N HIS A 67 -45.13 18.87 5.95
CA HIS A 67 -44.38 17.64 5.85
C HIS A 67 -44.09 17.26 4.38
N SER A 68 -45.06 17.43 3.49
CA SER A 68 -44.87 17.22 2.05
C SER A 68 -43.83 18.18 1.46
N ALA A 69 -43.85 19.46 1.86
CA ALA A 69 -42.85 20.43 1.43
C ALA A 69 -41.44 20.07 1.93
N ASP A 70 -41.31 19.67 3.20
CA ASP A 70 -40.05 19.24 3.79
C ASP A 70 -39.50 17.97 3.10
N MET A 71 -40.36 16.99 2.81
CA MET A 71 -39.98 15.80 2.04
C MET A 71 -39.50 16.14 0.63
N LEU A 72 -40.22 17.02 -0.08
CA LEU A 72 -39.82 17.45 -1.43
C LEU A 72 -38.46 18.18 -1.42
N LYS A 73 -38.21 18.98 -0.38
CA LYS A 73 -36.91 19.62 -0.18
C LYS A 73 -35.80 18.57 0.03
N ALA A 74 -35.99 17.63 0.95
CA ALA A 74 -35.02 16.57 1.21
C ALA A 74 -34.73 15.71 -0.03
N ILE A 75 -35.75 15.39 -0.83
CA ILE A 75 -35.59 14.67 -2.10
C ILE A 75 -34.75 15.49 -3.10
N LYS A 76 -35.00 16.80 -3.17
CA LYS A 76 -34.23 17.69 -4.04
C LYS A 76 -32.75 17.77 -3.62
N ASP A 77 -32.50 17.86 -2.32
CA ASP A 77 -31.14 17.90 -1.76
C ASP A 77 -30.41 16.58 -2.04
N ILE A 78 -31.05 15.43 -1.77
CA ILE A 78 -30.50 14.10 -2.09
C ILE A 78 -30.22 13.94 -3.58
N LYS A 79 -31.10 14.45 -4.46
CA LYS A 79 -30.87 14.43 -5.89
C LYS A 79 -29.62 15.22 -6.27
N GLY A 80 -29.38 16.37 -5.63
CA GLY A 80 -28.17 17.17 -5.82
C GLY A 80 -26.91 16.41 -5.37
N ASP A 81 -26.97 15.78 -4.20
CA ASP A 81 -25.85 14.97 -3.68
C ASP A 81 -25.52 13.79 -4.60
N ILE A 82 -26.54 13.08 -5.11
CA ILE A 82 -26.36 11.97 -6.06
C ILE A 82 -25.72 12.46 -7.36
N GLN A 83 -26.12 13.63 -7.87
CA GLN A 83 -25.51 14.20 -9.07
C GLN A 83 -24.03 14.53 -8.86
N SER A 84 -23.69 15.17 -7.73
CA SER A 84 -22.30 15.47 -7.38
C SER A 84 -21.47 14.21 -7.18
N LEU A 85 -22.02 13.17 -6.54
CA LEU A 85 -21.36 11.88 -6.38
C LEU A 85 -21.13 11.19 -7.73
N THR A 86 -22.09 11.27 -8.64
CA THR A 86 -21.97 10.69 -9.99
C THR A 86 -20.83 11.36 -10.77
N GLU A 87 -20.75 12.69 -10.72
CA GLU A 87 -19.68 13.46 -11.37
C GLU A 87 -18.30 13.09 -10.80
N ARG A 88 -18.15 13.14 -9.47
CA ARG A 88 -16.89 12.77 -8.80
C ARG A 88 -16.48 11.32 -9.04
N THR A 89 -17.45 10.41 -9.16
CA THR A 89 -17.19 9.01 -9.47
C THR A 89 -16.66 8.88 -10.89
N GLY A 90 -17.28 9.53 -11.88
CA GLY A 90 -16.81 9.53 -13.26
C GLY A 90 -15.40 10.13 -13.42
N GLU A 91 -15.10 11.23 -12.71
CA GLU A 91 -13.74 11.79 -12.68
C GLU A 91 -12.72 10.81 -12.08
N THR A 92 -13.09 10.12 -11.01
CA THR A 92 -12.23 9.14 -10.36
C THR A 92 -11.98 7.94 -11.26
N GLU A 93 -13.02 7.41 -11.92
CA GLU A 93 -12.92 6.34 -12.90
C GLU A 93 -12.00 6.72 -14.07
N ALA A 94 -12.14 7.93 -14.61
CA ALA A 94 -11.26 8.42 -15.68
C ALA A 94 -9.79 8.51 -15.23
N ARG A 95 -9.54 9.01 -14.01
CA ARG A 95 -8.19 9.09 -13.43
C ARG A 95 -7.59 7.70 -13.18
N ILE A 96 -8.40 6.73 -12.75
CA ILE A 96 -7.97 5.35 -12.56
C ILE A 96 -7.61 4.73 -13.91
N SER A 97 -8.46 4.88 -14.92
CA SER A 97 -8.18 4.39 -16.28
C SER A 97 -6.86 4.92 -16.82
N GLN A 98 -6.61 6.23 -16.69
CA GLN A 98 -5.34 6.82 -17.12
C GLN A 98 -4.15 6.26 -16.33
N ALA A 99 -4.29 6.11 -15.01
CA ALA A 99 -3.23 5.55 -14.18
C ALA A 99 -2.92 4.09 -14.53
N GLU A 100 -3.93 3.29 -14.88
CA GLU A 100 -3.77 1.92 -15.34
C GLU A 100 -2.99 1.86 -16.67
N ASP A 101 -3.34 2.71 -17.63
CA ASP A 101 -2.63 2.83 -18.91
C ASP A 101 -1.16 3.24 -18.72
N ASP A 102 -0.91 4.23 -17.85
CA ASP A 102 0.43 4.68 -17.49
C ASP A 102 1.26 3.55 -16.85
N VAL A 103 0.65 2.78 -15.95
CA VAL A 103 1.31 1.63 -15.31
C VAL A 103 1.69 0.57 -16.35
N ILE A 104 0.82 0.24 -17.30
CA ILE A 104 1.11 -0.72 -18.37
C ILE A 104 2.28 -0.21 -19.23
N SER A 105 2.25 1.08 -19.61
CA SER A 105 3.32 1.72 -20.38
C SER A 105 4.67 1.68 -19.64
N LEU A 106 4.67 2.04 -18.35
CA LEU A 106 5.86 2.02 -17.51
C LEU A 106 6.42 0.61 -17.33
N GLN A 107 5.56 -0.39 -17.11
CA GLN A 107 5.98 -1.79 -17.04
C GLN A 107 6.65 -2.26 -18.33
N GLY A 108 6.12 -1.85 -19.49
CA GLY A 108 6.75 -2.12 -20.78
C GLY A 108 8.14 -1.50 -20.92
N ARG A 109 8.29 -0.24 -20.49
CA ARG A 109 9.57 0.47 -20.49
C ARG A 109 10.59 -0.19 -19.56
N VAL A 110 10.17 -0.57 -18.35
CA VAL A 110 11.04 -1.25 -17.37
C VAL A 110 11.58 -2.55 -17.96
N LYS A 111 10.73 -3.41 -18.54
CA LYS A 111 11.17 -4.66 -19.17
C LYS A 111 12.18 -4.43 -20.31
N SER A 112 11.98 -3.38 -21.11
CA SER A 112 12.91 -3.00 -22.18
C SER A 112 14.26 -2.54 -21.63
N LEU A 113 14.25 -1.77 -20.55
CA LEU A 113 15.45 -1.31 -19.87
C LEU A 113 16.20 -2.48 -19.21
N GLU A 114 15.50 -3.37 -18.52
CA GLU A 114 16.08 -4.58 -17.92
C GLU A 114 16.81 -5.43 -18.96
N LYS A 115 16.18 -5.68 -20.11
CA LYS A 115 16.82 -6.39 -21.23
C LYS A 115 18.04 -5.65 -21.77
N THR A 116 17.97 -4.33 -21.85
CA THR A 116 19.10 -3.51 -22.31
C THR A 116 20.27 -3.59 -21.34
N VAL A 117 19.99 -3.53 -20.04
CA VAL A 117 20.99 -3.66 -18.98
C VAL A 117 21.65 -5.04 -19.02
N GLU A 118 20.88 -6.11 -19.21
CA GLU A 118 21.40 -7.47 -19.37
C GLU A 118 22.37 -7.57 -20.55
N VAL A 119 21.95 -7.11 -21.74
CA VAL A 119 22.80 -7.13 -22.95
C VAL A 119 24.08 -6.29 -22.77
N LEU A 120 23.96 -5.11 -22.15
CA LEU A 120 25.12 -4.26 -21.90
C LEU A 120 26.07 -4.88 -20.87
N SER A 121 25.53 -5.52 -19.83
CA SER A 121 26.32 -6.23 -18.82
C SER A 121 27.12 -7.37 -19.46
N ASP A 122 26.49 -8.18 -20.29
CA ASP A 122 27.16 -9.27 -21.02
C ASP A 122 28.24 -8.72 -21.95
N ARG A 123 27.96 -7.60 -22.63
CA ARG A 123 28.93 -6.98 -23.53
C ARG A 123 30.13 -6.41 -22.79
N VAL A 124 29.92 -5.83 -21.60
CA VAL A 124 31.00 -5.35 -20.74
C VAL A 124 31.85 -6.53 -20.25
N ALA A 125 31.22 -7.62 -19.78
CA ALA A 125 31.94 -8.81 -19.37
C ALA A 125 32.80 -9.39 -20.51
N GLU A 126 32.25 -9.51 -21.72
CA GLU A 126 33.00 -9.98 -22.90
C GLU A 126 34.16 -9.05 -23.26
N GLN A 127 33.98 -7.73 -23.12
CA GLN A 127 35.04 -6.75 -23.35
C GLN A 127 36.15 -6.85 -22.30
N GLU A 128 35.81 -7.02 -21.03
CA GLU A 128 36.78 -7.22 -19.96
C GLU A 128 37.58 -8.51 -20.18
N ASP A 129 36.92 -9.61 -20.50
CA ASP A 129 37.56 -10.91 -20.78
C ASP A 129 38.48 -10.82 -21.99
N ARG A 130 38.03 -10.18 -23.07
CA ARG A 130 38.86 -9.99 -24.27
C ARG A 130 40.03 -9.06 -24.00
N SER A 131 39.85 -8.01 -23.21
CA SER A 131 40.92 -7.08 -22.82
C SER A 131 41.98 -7.75 -21.96
N ARG A 132 41.58 -8.68 -21.08
CA ARG A 132 42.47 -9.42 -20.19
C ARG A 132 42.95 -10.76 -20.74
N ARG A 133 42.54 -11.15 -21.95
CA ARG A 133 42.82 -12.47 -22.54
C ARG A 133 44.31 -12.80 -22.62
N SER A 134 45.16 -11.80 -22.80
CA SER A 134 46.63 -11.97 -22.86
C SER A 134 47.31 -11.79 -21.50
N ASN A 135 46.57 -11.48 -20.44
CA ASN A 135 47.12 -11.26 -19.11
C ASN A 135 47.23 -12.60 -18.38
N LEU A 136 48.41 -12.89 -17.84
CA LEU A 136 48.64 -14.03 -16.96
C LEU A 136 48.73 -13.55 -15.52
N ARG A 137 48.24 -14.38 -14.59
CA ARG A 137 48.26 -14.10 -13.16
C ARG A 137 49.04 -15.19 -12.44
N LEU A 138 50.23 -14.86 -11.94
CA LEU A 138 51.18 -15.81 -11.36
C LEU A 138 51.12 -15.73 -9.84
N VAL A 139 50.79 -16.84 -9.19
CA VAL A 139 50.65 -16.94 -7.74
C VAL A 139 51.81 -17.72 -7.16
N GLY A 140 52.37 -17.25 -6.03
CA GLY A 140 53.43 -17.98 -5.32
C GLY A 140 54.86 -17.65 -5.77
N LEU A 141 55.05 -16.68 -6.67
CA LEU A 141 56.37 -16.18 -7.06
C LEU A 141 57.06 -15.49 -5.87
N PRO A 142 58.19 -16.02 -5.35
CA PRO A 142 58.90 -15.46 -4.20
C PRO A 142 59.21 -13.98 -4.39
N GLU A 143 59.08 -13.18 -3.35
CA GLU A 143 59.46 -11.76 -3.45
C GLU A 143 60.99 -11.61 -3.61
N LYS A 144 61.40 -10.62 -4.41
CA LYS A 144 62.81 -10.22 -4.64
C LYS A 144 63.66 -11.16 -5.50
N SER A 145 63.16 -12.31 -5.92
CA SER A 145 63.88 -13.18 -6.89
C SER A 145 63.99 -12.55 -8.28
N GLU A 146 63.13 -11.58 -8.57
CA GLU A 146 62.99 -10.92 -9.88
C GLU A 146 64.04 -9.81 -10.11
N GLY A 147 64.68 -9.33 -9.05
CA GLY A 147 65.59 -8.18 -9.13
C GLY A 147 64.87 -6.87 -9.46
N SER A 148 65.49 -6.03 -10.30
CA SER A 148 64.98 -4.72 -10.71
C SER A 148 64.03 -4.77 -11.92
N ASP A 149 64.06 -5.85 -12.71
CA ASP A 149 63.32 -5.98 -13.96
C ASP A 149 62.49 -7.26 -13.95
N LEU A 150 61.19 -7.12 -13.67
CA LEU A 150 60.24 -8.23 -13.70
C LEU A 150 60.04 -8.78 -15.11
N CYS A 151 60.03 -7.94 -16.14
CA CYS A 151 59.72 -8.38 -17.49
C CYS A 151 60.82 -9.32 -18.00
N GLY A 152 62.09 -8.90 -17.91
CA GLY A 152 63.22 -9.74 -18.29
C GLY A 152 63.34 -11.02 -17.45
N PHE A 153 63.04 -10.95 -16.14
CA PHE A 153 62.97 -12.14 -15.29
C PHE A 153 61.91 -13.13 -15.79
N LEU A 154 60.68 -12.66 -16.06
CA LEU A 154 59.58 -13.52 -16.49
C LEU A 154 59.83 -14.14 -17.87
N GLU A 155 60.42 -13.41 -18.82
CA GLU A 155 60.78 -13.95 -20.13
C GLU A 155 61.77 -15.11 -20.02
N LYS A 156 62.78 -14.97 -19.16
CA LYS A 156 63.73 -16.05 -18.85
C LYS A 156 63.05 -17.21 -18.13
N TRP A 157 62.24 -16.91 -17.11
CA TRP A 157 61.54 -17.91 -16.31
C TRP A 157 60.57 -18.76 -17.14
N PHE A 158 59.80 -18.14 -18.03
CA PHE A 158 58.89 -18.86 -18.94
C PHE A 158 59.65 -19.77 -19.90
N ARG A 159 60.80 -19.32 -20.44
CA ARG A 159 61.64 -20.15 -21.31
C ARG A 159 62.19 -21.38 -20.57
N GLU A 160 62.63 -21.21 -19.33
CA GLU A 160 63.17 -22.28 -18.50
C GLU A 160 62.09 -23.29 -18.06
N THR A 161 60.87 -22.82 -17.75
CA THR A 161 59.80 -23.67 -17.21
C THR A 161 58.93 -24.35 -18.27
N LEU A 162 58.64 -23.68 -19.38
CA LEU A 162 57.73 -24.18 -20.42
C LEU A 162 58.45 -24.77 -21.65
N GLY A 163 59.78 -24.59 -21.76
CA GLY A 163 60.62 -25.22 -22.78
C GLY A 163 60.71 -24.48 -24.12
N GLU A 164 61.32 -25.16 -25.11
CA GLU A 164 61.68 -24.62 -26.44
C GLU A 164 60.46 -24.20 -27.30
N ASP A 165 59.24 -24.62 -26.98
CA ASP A 165 58.03 -24.21 -27.72
C ASP A 165 57.66 -22.73 -27.47
N PHE A 166 58.27 -22.09 -26.47
CA PHE A 166 58.19 -20.65 -26.19
C PHE A 166 59.30 -19.84 -26.90
N THR A 167 60.00 -20.42 -27.89
CA THR A 167 61.11 -19.77 -28.63
C THR A 167 60.72 -18.59 -29.52
N SER A 168 59.45 -18.43 -29.87
CA SER A 168 58.97 -17.20 -30.51
C SER A 168 59.13 -16.04 -29.53
N SER A 169 59.76 -14.94 -29.96
CA SER A 169 60.00 -13.73 -29.17
C SER A 169 58.68 -13.11 -28.65
N ARG A 170 58.14 -13.69 -27.58
CA ARG A 170 56.96 -13.19 -26.88
C ARG A 170 57.48 -12.24 -25.82
N CYS A 171 57.37 -10.96 -26.13
CA CYS A 171 57.76 -9.88 -25.24
C CYS A 171 56.73 -9.79 -24.11
N VAL A 172 57.17 -9.80 -22.86
CA VAL A 172 56.31 -9.41 -21.74
C VAL A 172 56.14 -7.89 -21.82
N GLU A 173 54.99 -7.42 -22.32
CA GLU A 173 54.74 -5.98 -22.49
C GLU A 173 54.77 -5.23 -21.15
N ARG A 174 54.21 -5.83 -20.09
CA ARG A 174 54.16 -5.24 -18.76
C ARG A 174 54.02 -6.32 -17.69
N ALA A 175 54.79 -6.21 -16.62
CA ALA A 175 54.69 -7.06 -15.44
C ALA A 175 54.76 -6.23 -14.16
N HIS A 176 53.90 -6.51 -13.20
CA HIS A 176 53.86 -5.81 -11.91
C HIS A 176 53.13 -6.64 -10.87
N ARG A 177 53.54 -6.52 -9.60
CA ARG A 177 52.86 -7.19 -8.49
C ARG A 177 51.55 -6.48 -8.14
N ILE A 178 50.51 -7.27 -7.88
CA ILE A 178 49.17 -6.81 -7.52
C ILE A 178 49.01 -6.87 -5.99
N GLY A 179 48.50 -5.78 -5.42
CA GLY A 179 48.14 -5.69 -4.00
C GLY A 179 49.22 -5.08 -3.09
N PRO A 180 48.82 -4.67 -1.88
CA PRO A 180 49.72 -4.02 -0.92
C PRO A 180 50.79 -4.98 -0.41
N LEU A 181 51.95 -4.43 -0.03
CA LEU A 181 53.01 -5.20 0.62
C LEU A 181 52.48 -5.80 1.93
N THR A 182 52.69 -7.09 2.13
CA THR A 182 52.25 -7.74 3.37
C THR A 182 53.24 -7.45 4.50
N SER A 183 52.82 -7.63 5.76
CA SER A 183 53.69 -7.43 6.93
C SER A 183 54.93 -8.33 6.93
N ASN A 184 54.87 -9.45 6.21
CA ASN A 184 56.01 -10.29 5.91
C ASN A 184 56.52 -9.96 4.48
N PRO A 185 57.64 -9.23 4.34
CA PRO A 185 58.21 -8.85 3.03
C PRO A 185 58.84 -10.01 2.24
N ALA A 186 58.67 -11.26 2.71
CA ALA A 186 59.01 -12.47 1.98
C ALA A 186 57.77 -13.23 1.48
N ALA A 187 56.56 -12.84 1.90
CA ALA A 187 55.34 -13.52 1.48
C ALA A 187 55.01 -13.16 0.01
N PRO A 188 54.84 -14.14 -0.87
CA PRO A 188 54.71 -13.90 -2.30
C PRO A 188 53.40 -13.20 -2.65
N ARG A 189 53.50 -12.04 -3.33
CA ARG A 189 52.36 -11.38 -3.98
C ARG A 189 52.13 -11.91 -5.38
N VAL A 190 50.90 -11.78 -5.84
CA VAL A 190 50.51 -12.16 -7.19
C VAL A 190 51.16 -11.21 -8.19
N VAL A 191 51.77 -11.75 -9.25
CA VAL A 191 52.28 -11.01 -10.41
C VAL A 191 51.24 -11.03 -11.52
#